data_AF-A0A4R9C0N4-F1
#
_entry.id   AF-A0A4R9C0N4-F1
#
_cell.length_a   1.000
_cell.length_b   1.000
_cell.length_c   1.000
_cell.angle_alpha   90.00
_cell.angle_beta   90.00
_cell.angle_gamma   90.00
#
_symmetry.space_group_name_H-M   'P 1'
#
loop_
_entity.id
_entity.type
_entity.pdbx_description
1 polymer ?
#
loop_
_entity_poly.entity_id
_entity_poly.type
_entity_poly.pdbx_seq_one_letter_code
_entity_poly.pdbx_strand_id
1 'polypeptide(L)'
;MIKEYALMKENNISVISKKLHEIEEIRSLVNISSKSEVVYKYVFGVTDFEKIDLYIKVFTNENDIVISKLNNYFVNEYEVISYKFINNTKNIIELTFVNNNNIFEYLSGNEKNMIVFDKDRVLKDLSEQKSNSNWIMPKEDEFIEEIIQFLFNLSEIALCYKKKNYIKVSLLKNDLLDNLIYMLNCYISLKYNNHVIVNQYGNGLRDYLEEQKFNEFEYIVLESSRDDIWTIIFKSAQLYRTIGLYISEKLKYTYPKREDVKIMNILREIYKEEQ
;
A
#
# COMPACT_ATOMS: atom_id res chain seq x y z
N MET A 1 28.93 29.20 -3.59
CA MET A 1 28.00 28.98 -2.47
C MET A 1 26.52 28.76 -2.87
N ILE A 2 26.19 28.44 -4.14
CA ILE A 2 24.82 28.03 -4.55
C ILE A 2 24.90 27.04 -5.75
N LYS A 3 25.69 25.96 -5.67
CA LYS A 3 25.73 24.93 -6.74
C LYS A 3 25.98 23.47 -6.28
N GLU A 4 25.74 23.15 -5.01
CA GLU A 4 25.82 21.76 -4.50
C GLU A 4 24.52 21.22 -3.89
N TYR A 5 23.43 21.99 -3.90
CA TYR A 5 22.19 21.63 -3.19
C TYR A 5 21.09 21.00 -4.05
N ALA A 6 21.45 20.19 -5.05
CA ALA A 6 20.49 19.50 -5.94
C ALA A 6 20.73 17.99 -6.08
N LEU A 7 21.40 17.34 -5.12
CA LEU A 7 21.78 15.92 -5.21
C LEU A 7 20.93 14.94 -4.39
N MET A 8 19.89 15.41 -3.69
CA MET A 8 19.03 14.56 -2.84
C MET A 8 17.52 14.68 -3.10
N LYS A 9 17.10 15.43 -4.12
CA LYS A 9 15.67 15.47 -4.53
C LYS A 9 15.29 14.40 -5.55
N GLU A 10 16.28 13.79 -6.17
CA GLU A 10 16.11 12.63 -7.04
C GLU A 10 17.01 11.56 -6.45
N ASN A 11 16.43 10.48 -5.92
CA ASN A 11 17.12 9.22 -5.71
C ASN A 11 17.71 8.77 -7.05
N ASN A 12 18.86 9.34 -7.44
CA ASN A 12 19.54 8.99 -8.66
C ASN A 12 20.24 7.66 -8.39
N ILE A 13 19.41 6.60 -8.37
CA ILE A 13 19.81 5.21 -8.29
C ILE A 13 20.94 4.95 -9.29
N SER A 14 20.99 5.67 -10.41
CA SER A 14 22.09 5.67 -11.39
C SER A 14 23.47 6.07 -10.82
N VAL A 15 23.54 7.02 -9.89
CA VAL A 15 24.79 7.49 -9.25
C VAL A 15 25.16 6.61 -8.06
N ILE A 16 24.17 6.26 -7.24
CA ILE A 16 24.34 5.37 -6.08
C ILE A 16 24.73 3.96 -6.56
N SER A 17 24.09 3.45 -7.62
CA SER A 17 24.42 2.15 -8.22
C SER A 17 25.84 2.08 -8.73
N LYS A 18 26.38 3.13 -9.36
CA LYS A 18 27.78 3.15 -9.81
C LYS A 18 28.75 2.97 -8.64
N LYS A 19 28.57 3.74 -7.56
CA LYS A 19 29.42 3.64 -6.36
C LYS A 19 29.32 2.25 -5.70
N LEU A 20 28.12 1.69 -5.61
CA LEU A 20 27.92 0.38 -4.99
C LEU A 20 28.36 -0.77 -5.89
N HIS A 21 28.30 -0.60 -7.21
CA HIS A 21 28.79 -1.59 -8.16
C HIS A 21 30.31 -1.76 -8.07
N GLU A 22 31.05 -0.74 -7.64
CA GLU A 22 32.49 -0.83 -7.41
C GLU A 22 32.86 -1.60 -6.13
N ILE A 23 31.92 -1.81 -5.20
CA ILE A 23 32.13 -2.56 -3.95
C ILE A 23 32.04 -4.06 -4.26
N GLU A 24 33.12 -4.81 -4.02
CA GLU A 24 33.25 -6.22 -4.43
C GLU A 24 32.23 -7.13 -3.72
N GLU A 25 31.99 -6.84 -2.45
CA GLU A 25 31.15 -7.62 -1.55
C GLU A 25 29.65 -7.41 -1.80
N ILE A 26 29.26 -6.32 -2.46
CA ILE A 26 27.87 -6.11 -2.90
C ILE A 26 27.72 -6.72 -4.28
N ARG A 27 27.01 -7.84 -4.34
CA ARG A 27 26.80 -8.63 -5.55
C ARG A 27 25.54 -8.22 -6.28
N SER A 28 24.50 -7.86 -5.53
CA SER A 28 23.18 -7.53 -6.06
C SER A 28 22.56 -6.38 -5.30
N LEU A 29 21.81 -5.53 -6.01
CA LEU A 29 20.98 -4.48 -5.42
C LEU A 29 19.60 -4.49 -6.09
N VAL A 30 18.57 -4.54 -5.25
CA VAL A 30 17.18 -4.51 -5.69
C VAL A 30 16.47 -3.39 -4.94
N ASN A 31 15.80 -2.52 -5.69
CA ASN A 31 14.84 -1.58 -5.13
C ASN A 31 13.49 -2.28 -5.08
N ILE A 32 12.96 -2.50 -3.88
CA ILE A 32 11.58 -2.94 -3.74
C ILE A 32 10.75 -1.69 -3.91
N SER A 33 9.96 -1.63 -5.00
CA SER A 33 9.09 -0.49 -5.24
C SER A 33 8.05 -0.42 -4.12
N SER A 34 8.39 0.35 -3.10
CA SER A 34 7.46 0.79 -2.10
C SER A 34 6.51 1.73 -2.79
N LYS A 35 5.24 1.37 -2.84
CA LYS A 35 4.17 2.28 -3.33
C LYS A 35 3.95 3.48 -2.39
N SER A 36 4.75 3.62 -1.33
CA SER A 36 4.72 4.76 -0.41
C SER A 36 5.67 5.84 -0.89
N GLU A 37 5.19 7.08 -1.02
CA GLU A 37 6.00 8.24 -1.41
C GLU A 37 7.08 8.61 -0.37
N VAL A 38 6.98 8.06 0.85
CA VAL A 38 7.84 8.41 1.99
C VAL A 38 8.74 7.28 2.48
N VAL A 39 8.52 6.04 2.04
CA VAL A 39 9.34 4.88 2.43
C VAL A 39 10.08 4.34 1.21
N TYR A 40 11.41 4.23 1.29
CA TYR A 40 12.24 3.65 0.25
C TYR A 40 12.89 2.37 0.77
N LYS A 41 12.76 1.26 0.02
CA LYS A 41 13.22 -0.06 0.43
C LYS A 41 14.26 -0.61 -0.54
N TYR A 42 15.42 -0.97 -0.01
CA TYR A 42 16.52 -1.54 -0.79
C TYR A 42 16.96 -2.88 -0.19
N VAL A 43 17.17 -3.88 -1.04
CA VAL A 43 17.69 -5.19 -0.66
C VAL A 43 19.04 -5.40 -1.32
N PHE A 44 20.04 -5.78 -0.51
CA PHE A 44 21.42 -6.02 -0.92
C PHE A 44 21.72 -7.51 -0.81
N GLY A 45 22.27 -8.06 -1.89
CA GLY A 45 22.96 -9.34 -1.87
C GLY A 45 24.41 -9.10 -1.52
N VAL A 46 24.82 -9.51 -0.32
CA VAL A 46 26.19 -9.36 0.18
C VAL A 46 26.89 -10.71 0.30
N THR A 47 28.21 -10.73 0.16
CA THR A 47 29.02 -11.92 0.47
C THR A 47 29.36 -12.03 1.96
N ASP A 48 29.37 -10.90 2.66
CA ASP A 48 29.83 -10.77 4.04
C ASP A 48 29.06 -9.67 4.77
N PHE A 49 28.56 -10.01 5.96
CA PHE A 49 27.81 -9.10 6.83
C PHE A 49 28.73 -8.18 7.67
N GLU A 50 30.00 -8.53 7.88
CA GLU A 50 30.92 -7.78 8.76
C GLU A 50 31.16 -6.33 8.29
N LYS A 51 30.98 -6.08 6.98
CA LYS A 51 31.24 -4.78 6.35
C LYS A 51 29.98 -3.94 6.13
N ILE A 52 28.83 -4.34 6.66
CA ILE A 52 27.55 -3.65 6.43
C ILE A 52 27.56 -2.19 6.88
N ASP A 53 28.27 -1.87 7.96
CA ASP A 53 28.41 -0.48 8.43
C ASP A 53 29.06 0.43 7.39
N LEU A 54 29.95 -0.09 6.54
CA LEU A 54 30.54 0.65 5.42
C LEU A 54 29.50 0.90 4.32
N TYR A 55 28.63 -0.08 4.06
CA TYR A 55 27.59 0.04 3.02
C TYR A 55 26.49 1.00 3.46
N ILE A 56 26.09 0.96 4.73
CA ILE A 56 25.14 1.91 5.31
C ILE A 56 25.64 3.35 5.11
N LYS A 57 26.94 3.60 5.36
CA LYS A 57 27.56 4.92 5.15
C LYS A 57 27.52 5.41 3.71
N VAL A 58 27.36 4.54 2.71
CA VAL A 58 27.14 4.97 1.32
C VAL A 58 25.76 5.61 1.14
N PHE A 59 24.78 5.20 1.95
CA PHE A 59 23.40 5.69 1.94
C PHE A 59 23.11 6.79 2.96
N THR A 60 24.03 7.03 3.89
CA THR A 60 23.82 7.96 5.00
C THR A 60 24.98 8.93 5.16
N ASN A 61 24.69 10.24 5.26
CA ASN A 61 25.61 11.17 5.91
C ASN A 61 25.22 11.38 7.38
N GLU A 62 26.16 11.79 8.23
CA GLU A 62 25.86 12.12 9.64
C GLU A 62 24.79 13.21 9.79
N ASN A 63 24.74 14.13 8.82
CA ASN A 63 23.71 15.18 8.77
C ASN A 63 22.36 14.70 8.19
N ASP A 64 22.31 13.49 7.63
CA ASP A 64 21.10 12.91 7.10
C ASP A 64 20.35 12.13 8.18
N ILE A 65 21.02 11.41 9.07
CA ILE A 65 20.35 10.52 10.02
C ILE A 65 19.72 11.30 11.18
N VAL A 66 18.40 11.21 11.32
CA VAL A 66 17.66 11.76 12.47
C VAL A 66 17.48 10.70 13.56
N ILE A 67 17.11 9.46 13.16
CA ILE A 67 16.93 8.29 14.04
C ILE A 67 17.26 7.04 13.21
N SER A 68 17.94 6.06 13.80
CA SER A 68 18.24 4.77 13.16
C SER A 68 17.95 3.56 14.05
N LYS A 69 17.64 2.41 13.45
CA LYS A 69 17.50 1.12 14.12
C LYS A 69 18.10 0.00 13.25
N LEU A 70 18.97 -0.80 13.85
CA LEU A 70 19.49 -2.04 13.28
C LEU A 70 18.72 -3.23 13.91
N ASN A 71 18.27 -4.16 13.06
CA ASN A 71 17.65 -5.40 13.47
C ASN A 71 18.39 -6.57 12.83
N ASN A 72 18.59 -7.64 13.58
CA ASN A 72 19.09 -8.91 13.08
C ASN A 72 18.04 -9.99 13.35
N TYR A 73 17.68 -10.77 12.33
CA TYR A 73 16.67 -11.81 12.41
C TYR A 73 16.93 -12.90 11.36
N PHE A 74 16.26 -14.04 11.51
CA PHE A 74 16.37 -15.17 10.59
C PHE A 74 15.10 -15.30 9.74
N VAL A 75 15.27 -15.58 8.45
CA VAL A 75 14.20 -15.96 7.51
C VAL A 75 14.60 -17.29 6.90
N ASN A 76 13.73 -18.30 6.94
CA ASN A 76 14.01 -19.64 6.39
C ASN A 76 15.43 -20.15 6.72
N GLU A 77 15.84 -20.03 7.98
CA GLU A 77 17.14 -20.48 8.51
C GLU A 77 18.38 -19.68 8.07
N TYR A 78 18.24 -18.58 7.31
CA TYR A 78 19.36 -17.68 6.99
C TYR A 78 19.22 -16.30 7.64
N GLU A 79 20.37 -15.69 7.94
CA GLU A 79 20.48 -14.39 8.60
C GLU A 79 20.10 -13.25 7.66
N VAL A 80 19.34 -12.29 8.20
CA VAL A 80 18.93 -11.06 7.54
C VAL A 80 19.17 -9.88 8.46
N ILE A 81 19.90 -8.89 7.97
CA ILE A 81 20.16 -7.65 8.69
C ILE A 81 19.35 -6.53 8.07
N SER A 82 18.53 -5.84 8.86
CA SER A 82 17.73 -4.70 8.41
C SER A 82 18.16 -3.44 9.14
N TYR A 83 18.44 -2.39 8.39
CA TYR A 83 18.76 -1.06 8.90
C TYR A 83 17.73 -0.07 8.40
N LYS A 84 17.07 0.62 9.33
CA LYS A 84 16.04 1.61 9.03
C LYS A 84 16.41 2.95 9.63
N PHE A 85 16.30 4.01 8.85
CA PHE A 85 16.55 5.37 9.33
C PHE A 85 15.59 6.40 8.72
N ILE A 86 15.44 7.52 9.41
CA ILE A 86 14.76 8.71 8.89
C ILE A 86 15.84 9.70 8.48
N ASN A 87 15.78 10.16 7.23
CA ASN A 87 16.74 11.14 6.74
C ASN A 87 16.28 12.60 7.00
N ASN A 88 17.17 13.58 6.82
CA ASN A 88 16.88 15.01 6.98
C ASN A 88 15.82 15.55 5.99
N THR A 89 15.59 14.84 4.88
CA THR A 89 14.50 15.11 3.93
C THR A 89 13.16 14.52 4.37
N LYS A 90 13.08 13.95 5.58
CA LYS A 90 11.87 13.34 6.18
C LYS A 90 11.39 12.07 5.47
N ASN A 91 12.29 11.40 4.74
CA ASN A 91 12.03 10.09 4.14
C ASN A 91 12.50 8.98 5.07
N ILE A 92 11.77 7.86 5.05
CA ILE A 92 12.15 6.63 5.73
C ILE A 92 12.89 5.75 4.73
N ILE A 93 14.11 5.35 5.07
CA ILE A 93 14.92 4.45 4.25
C ILE A 93 15.09 3.14 5.01
N GLU A 94 14.79 2.04 4.35
CA GLU A 94 14.95 0.68 4.86
C GLU A 94 15.93 -0.07 3.95
N LEU A 95 17.09 -0.41 4.50
CA LEU A 95 18.13 -1.21 3.86
C LEU A 95 18.04 -2.62 4.44
N THR A 96 17.98 -3.63 3.60
CA THR A 96 17.99 -5.03 4.00
C THR A 96 19.17 -5.73 3.36
N PHE A 97 19.97 -6.42 4.16
CA PHE A 97 21.14 -7.16 3.72
C PHE A 97 20.86 -8.65 3.91
N VAL A 98 21.10 -9.41 2.85
CA VAL A 98 20.94 -10.86 2.78
C VAL A 98 22.17 -11.43 2.12
N ASN A 99 22.57 -12.65 2.49
CA ASN A 99 23.62 -13.34 1.74
C ASN A 99 23.19 -13.47 0.26
N ASN A 100 24.08 -13.18 -0.69
CA ASN A 100 23.75 -13.20 -2.11
C ASN A 100 23.27 -14.59 -2.60
N ASN A 101 23.63 -15.67 -1.91
CA ASN A 101 23.12 -17.00 -2.23
C ASN A 101 21.63 -17.17 -1.87
N ASN A 102 21.11 -16.38 -0.91
CA ASN A 102 19.74 -16.46 -0.41
C ASN A 102 18.84 -15.31 -0.91
N ILE A 103 19.40 -14.32 -1.63
CA ILE A 103 18.64 -13.14 -2.07
C ILE A 103 17.46 -13.49 -2.98
N PHE A 104 17.61 -14.50 -3.85
CA PHE A 104 16.52 -14.94 -4.72
C PHE A 104 15.31 -15.43 -3.91
N GLU A 105 15.56 -16.29 -2.92
CA GLU A 105 14.53 -16.83 -2.04
C GLU A 105 13.86 -15.70 -1.24
N TYR A 106 14.66 -14.78 -0.68
CA TYR A 106 14.16 -13.62 0.06
C TYR A 106 13.24 -12.73 -0.80
N LEU A 107 13.58 -12.54 -2.08
CA LEU A 107 12.81 -11.68 -3.00
C LEU A 107 11.60 -12.37 -3.63
N SER A 108 11.57 -13.70 -3.68
CA SER A 108 10.48 -14.48 -4.29
C SER A 108 9.11 -14.28 -3.63
N GLY A 109 9.09 -13.77 -2.38
CA GLY A 109 7.85 -13.38 -1.69
C GLY A 109 7.40 -11.93 -1.90
N ASN A 110 8.14 -11.10 -2.64
CA ASN A 110 7.88 -9.67 -2.78
C ASN A 110 7.28 -9.33 -4.16
N GLU A 111 6.14 -8.64 -4.18
CA GLU A 111 5.31 -8.50 -5.40
C GLU A 111 5.87 -7.54 -6.46
N LYS A 112 6.83 -6.65 -6.14
CA LYS A 112 7.44 -5.75 -7.14
C LYS A 112 8.91 -5.42 -6.83
N ASN A 113 9.79 -6.05 -7.60
CA ASN A 113 11.24 -5.91 -7.50
C ASN A 113 11.79 -5.18 -8.72
N MET A 114 12.47 -4.06 -8.52
CA MET A 114 13.27 -3.40 -9.56
C MET A 114 14.74 -3.74 -9.34
N ILE A 115 15.28 -4.63 -10.17
CA ILE A 115 16.69 -4.99 -10.14
C ILE A 115 17.51 -3.76 -10.57
N VAL A 116 18.36 -3.26 -9.67
CA VAL A 116 19.28 -2.14 -9.97
C VAL A 116 20.55 -2.66 -10.61
N PHE A 117 21.14 -3.70 -10.01
CA PHE A 117 22.20 -4.50 -10.63
C PHE A 117 22.27 -5.90 -10.01
N ASP A 118 22.84 -6.84 -10.77
CA ASP A 118 23.08 -8.22 -10.35
C ASP A 118 24.35 -8.71 -11.06
N LYS A 119 25.46 -8.80 -10.31
CA LYS A 119 26.78 -9.18 -10.85
C LYS A 119 26.87 -10.67 -11.14
N ASP A 120 26.18 -11.48 -10.34
CA ASP A 120 26.29 -12.94 -10.36
C ASP A 120 25.15 -13.60 -11.16
N ARG A 121 24.21 -12.78 -11.65
CA ARG A 121 23.03 -13.20 -12.43
C ARG A 121 22.12 -14.16 -11.65
N VAL A 122 22.14 -14.09 -10.32
CA VAL A 122 21.32 -14.93 -9.43
C VAL A 122 19.83 -14.53 -9.44
N LEU A 123 19.51 -13.34 -9.94
CA LEU A 123 18.16 -12.78 -10.03
C LEU A 123 17.59 -12.85 -11.46
N LYS A 124 18.25 -13.56 -12.39
CA LYS A 124 17.81 -13.63 -13.78
C LYS A 124 16.36 -14.12 -13.92
N ASP A 125 16.03 -15.18 -13.20
CA ASP A 125 14.71 -15.81 -13.24
C ASP A 125 13.64 -14.99 -12.48
N LEU A 126 14.06 -14.09 -11.58
CA LEU A 126 13.19 -13.14 -10.88
C LEU A 126 12.63 -12.07 -11.83
N SER A 127 13.37 -11.71 -12.89
CA SER A 127 12.88 -10.79 -13.92
C SER A 127 11.84 -11.42 -14.85
N GLU A 128 11.87 -12.75 -14.99
CA GLU A 128 10.91 -13.54 -15.76
C GLU A 128 9.65 -13.87 -14.95
N GLN A 129 9.76 -13.90 -13.62
CA GLN A 129 8.65 -13.80 -12.69
C GLN A 129 8.08 -12.37 -12.71
N LYS A 130 7.51 -11.93 -13.84
CA LYS A 130 6.49 -10.87 -13.79
C LYS A 130 5.50 -11.31 -12.72
N SER A 131 5.32 -10.49 -11.68
CA SER A 131 4.41 -10.82 -10.61
C SER A 131 3.06 -11.15 -11.26
N ASN A 132 2.66 -12.42 -11.16
CA ASN A 132 1.28 -12.82 -11.37
C ASN A 132 0.44 -12.33 -10.17
N SER A 133 0.72 -11.11 -9.68
CA SER A 133 -0.12 -10.39 -8.74
C SER A 133 -1.32 -9.88 -9.53
N ASN A 134 -2.10 -10.82 -10.08
CA ASN A 134 -3.41 -10.54 -10.61
C ASN A 134 -4.32 -10.52 -9.40
N TRP A 135 -5.01 -9.40 -9.18
CA TRP A 135 -6.04 -9.35 -8.16
C TRP A 135 -7.07 -10.45 -8.44
N ILE A 136 -7.35 -11.28 -7.44
CA ILE A 136 -8.34 -12.34 -7.56
C ILE A 136 -9.71 -11.68 -7.44
N MET A 137 -10.46 -11.68 -8.55
CA MET A 137 -11.82 -11.16 -8.55
C MET A 137 -12.72 -12.07 -7.71
N PRO A 138 -13.64 -11.50 -6.90
CA PRO A 138 -14.65 -12.29 -6.21
C PRO A 138 -15.55 -12.99 -7.22
N LYS A 139 -16.10 -14.14 -6.84
CA LYS A 139 -17.24 -14.72 -7.53
C LYS A 139 -18.51 -13.88 -7.31
N GLU A 140 -19.55 -14.15 -8.09
CA GLU A 140 -20.80 -13.36 -8.02
C GLU A 140 -21.45 -13.40 -6.63
N ASP A 141 -21.49 -14.55 -5.99
CA ASP A 141 -21.99 -14.76 -4.63
C ASP A 141 -21.16 -13.99 -3.60
N GLU A 142 -19.84 -14.13 -3.63
CA GLU A 142 -18.90 -13.40 -2.76
C GLU A 142 -19.03 -11.88 -2.94
N PHE A 143 -19.18 -11.42 -4.18
CA PHE A 143 -19.37 -10.00 -4.51
C PHE A 143 -20.69 -9.44 -3.94
N ILE A 144 -21.78 -10.21 -4.05
CA ILE A 144 -23.08 -9.82 -3.50
C ILE A 144 -23.02 -9.76 -1.97
N GLU A 145 -22.42 -10.78 -1.33
CA GLU A 145 -22.24 -10.83 0.12
C GLU A 145 -21.42 -9.64 0.64
N GLU A 146 -20.34 -9.30 -0.05
CA GLU A 146 -19.48 -8.16 0.28
C GLU A 146 -20.23 -6.83 0.22
N ILE A 147 -21.06 -6.60 -0.82
CA ILE A 147 -21.92 -5.39 -0.89
C ILE A 147 -22.93 -5.36 0.26
N ILE A 148 -23.57 -6.50 0.55
CA ILE A 148 -24.56 -6.59 1.62
C ILE A 148 -23.90 -6.31 2.98
N GLN A 149 -22.73 -6.90 3.22
CA GLN A 149 -21.96 -6.70 4.45
C GLN A 149 -21.56 -5.23 4.63
N PHE A 150 -21.10 -4.58 3.57
CA PHE A 150 -20.78 -3.15 3.60
C PHE A 150 -21.99 -2.29 4.00
N LEU A 151 -23.17 -2.56 3.43
CA LEU A 151 -24.40 -1.83 3.77
C LEU A 151 -24.84 -2.10 5.23
N PHE A 152 -24.63 -3.32 5.73
CA PHE A 152 -24.84 -3.62 7.14
C PHE A 152 -23.89 -2.83 8.05
N ASN A 153 -22.60 -2.75 7.70
CA ASN A 153 -21.60 -1.99 8.46
C ASN A 153 -21.99 -0.51 8.55
N LEU A 154 -22.45 0.10 7.45
CA LEU A 154 -22.99 1.48 7.45
C LEU A 154 -24.18 1.64 8.41
N SER A 155 -25.08 0.67 8.42
CA SER A 155 -26.26 0.67 9.31
C SER A 155 -25.85 0.55 10.77
N GLU A 156 -24.87 -0.30 11.08
CA GLU A 156 -24.35 -0.45 12.44
C GLU A 156 -23.65 0.83 12.92
N ILE A 157 -22.87 1.48 12.06
CA ILE A 157 -22.25 2.77 12.34
C ILE A 157 -23.33 3.81 12.70
N ALA A 158 -24.38 3.93 11.88
CA ALA A 158 -25.48 4.86 12.11
C ALA A 158 -26.20 4.61 13.46
N LEU A 159 -26.51 3.34 13.75
CA LEU A 159 -27.18 2.95 15.00
C LEU A 159 -26.29 3.16 16.23
N CYS A 160 -24.99 2.87 16.13
CA CYS A 160 -24.04 3.13 17.20
C CYS A 160 -23.85 4.62 17.46
N TYR A 161 -23.85 5.43 16.39
CA TYR A 161 -23.76 6.88 16.50
C TYR A 161 -24.99 7.46 17.20
N LYS A 162 -26.20 7.05 16.81
CA LYS A 162 -27.46 7.40 17.50
C LYS A 162 -27.46 7.06 18.99
N LYS A 163 -26.82 5.94 19.36
CA LYS A 163 -26.61 5.53 20.76
C LYS A 163 -25.45 6.26 21.46
N LYS A 164 -24.81 7.24 20.81
CA LYS A 164 -23.65 7.98 21.29
C LYS A 164 -22.44 7.10 21.63
N ASN A 165 -22.34 5.91 21.04
CA ASN A 165 -21.21 4.99 21.22
C ASN A 165 -20.09 5.32 20.21
N TYR A 166 -19.46 6.48 20.38
CA TYR A 166 -18.49 7.02 19.43
C TYR A 166 -17.21 6.17 19.32
N ILE A 167 -16.82 5.46 20.38
CA ILE A 167 -15.67 4.55 20.34
C ILE A 167 -15.96 3.41 19.36
N LYS A 168 -17.14 2.77 19.48
CA LYS A 168 -17.53 1.70 18.56
C LYS A 168 -17.68 2.21 17.12
N VAL A 169 -18.24 3.41 16.93
CA VAL A 169 -18.29 4.07 15.61
C VAL A 169 -16.89 4.22 15.01
N SER A 170 -15.92 4.65 15.80
CA SER A 170 -14.54 4.82 15.32
C SER A 170 -13.87 3.50 14.94
N LEU A 171 -14.17 2.40 15.64
CA LEU A 171 -13.63 1.07 15.32
C LEU A 171 -14.26 0.53 14.03
N LEU A 172 -15.59 0.60 13.91
CA LEU A 172 -16.31 0.18 12.70
C LEU A 172 -15.93 1.01 11.46
N LYS A 173 -15.48 2.26 11.64
CA LYS A 173 -14.96 3.07 10.54
C LYS A 173 -13.72 2.43 9.91
N ASN A 174 -12.89 1.73 10.68
CA ASN A 174 -11.72 1.05 10.11
C ASN A 174 -12.15 -0.11 9.19
N ASP A 175 -13.12 -0.93 9.65
CA ASP A 175 -13.68 -2.00 8.84
C ASP A 175 -14.28 -1.45 7.53
N LEU A 176 -15.01 -0.32 7.62
CA LEU A 176 -15.56 0.38 6.46
C LEU A 176 -14.48 0.75 5.42
N LEU A 177 -13.30 1.21 5.89
CA LEU A 177 -12.18 1.56 5.01
C LEU A 177 -11.59 0.33 4.34
N ASP A 178 -11.48 -0.80 5.05
CA ASP A 178 -10.99 -2.06 4.48
C ASP A 178 -11.92 -2.56 3.36
N ASN A 179 -13.24 -2.54 3.57
CA ASN A 179 -14.23 -2.88 2.54
C ASN A 179 -14.11 -1.94 1.31
N LEU A 180 -13.93 -0.63 1.53
CA LEU A 180 -13.75 0.34 0.44
C LEU A 180 -12.47 0.07 -0.37
N ILE A 181 -11.35 -0.18 0.31
CA ILE A 181 -10.07 -0.49 -0.35
C ILE A 181 -10.19 -1.79 -1.16
N TYR A 182 -10.85 -2.81 -0.62
CA TYR A 182 -11.12 -4.06 -1.33
C TYR A 182 -11.87 -3.81 -2.64
N MET A 183 -12.98 -3.07 -2.60
CA MET A 183 -13.77 -2.78 -3.80
C MET A 183 -13.06 -1.86 -4.79
N LEU A 184 -12.29 -0.89 -4.31
CA LEU A 184 -11.44 -0.04 -5.16
C LEU A 184 -10.37 -0.87 -5.87
N ASN A 185 -9.83 -1.90 -5.22
CA ASN A 185 -8.91 -2.83 -5.86
C ASN A 185 -9.57 -3.66 -6.95
N CYS A 186 -10.78 -4.19 -6.72
CA CYS A 186 -11.56 -4.84 -7.77
C CYS A 186 -11.79 -3.89 -8.96
N TYR A 187 -12.17 -2.65 -8.68
CA TYR A 187 -12.40 -1.61 -9.71
C TYR A 187 -11.16 -1.33 -10.56
N ILE A 188 -10.03 -1.01 -9.90
CA ILE A 188 -8.77 -0.68 -10.56
C ILE A 188 -8.29 -1.89 -11.37
N SER A 189 -8.36 -3.07 -10.80
CA SER A 189 -7.93 -4.30 -11.46
C SER A 189 -8.75 -4.56 -12.73
N LEU A 190 -10.08 -4.37 -12.71
CA LEU A 190 -10.90 -4.45 -13.93
C LEU A 190 -10.58 -3.34 -14.94
N LYS A 191 -10.32 -2.12 -14.48
CA LYS A 191 -10.03 -0.97 -15.34
C LYS A 191 -8.69 -1.14 -16.08
N TYR A 192 -7.69 -1.75 -15.44
CA TYR A 192 -6.34 -1.92 -15.97
C TYR A 192 -5.98 -3.38 -16.27
N ASN A 193 -6.98 -4.23 -16.53
CA ASN A 193 -6.81 -5.63 -16.93
C ASN A 193 -5.87 -6.44 -16.00
N ASN A 194 -6.02 -6.26 -14.69
CA ASN A 194 -5.24 -6.90 -13.62
C ASN A 194 -3.73 -6.60 -13.64
N HIS A 195 -3.27 -5.62 -14.41
CA HIS A 195 -1.86 -5.22 -14.42
C HIS A 195 -1.45 -4.33 -13.24
N VAL A 196 -2.42 -3.87 -12.45
CA VAL A 196 -2.22 -2.93 -11.34
C VAL A 196 -3.05 -3.37 -10.15
N ILE A 197 -2.42 -3.42 -8.97
CA ILE A 197 -3.05 -3.60 -7.66
C ILE A 197 -2.70 -2.38 -6.80
N VAL A 198 -3.61 -1.95 -5.92
CA VAL A 198 -3.34 -1.04 -4.80
C VAL A 198 -3.19 -1.90 -3.53
N ASN A 199 -2.16 -1.65 -2.72
CA ASN A 199 -2.04 -2.46 -1.49
C ASN A 199 -3.08 -2.02 -0.44
N GLN A 200 -3.17 -2.76 0.67
CA GLN A 200 -4.09 -2.50 1.78
C GLN A 200 -3.97 -1.12 2.45
N TYR A 201 -2.91 -0.35 2.15
CA TYR A 201 -2.68 0.98 2.70
C TYR A 201 -3.04 2.11 1.72
N GLY A 202 -3.75 1.82 0.63
CA GLY A 202 -4.18 2.83 -0.35
C GLY A 202 -3.06 3.35 -1.27
N ASN A 203 -1.89 2.75 -1.17
CA ASN A 203 -0.72 3.03 -1.97
C ASN A 203 -0.99 2.71 -3.46
N GLY A 204 -0.95 3.75 -4.30
CA GLY A 204 -1.32 3.71 -5.72
C GLY A 204 -2.75 4.20 -6.02
N LEU A 205 -3.60 4.45 -5.02
CA LEU A 205 -4.94 5.00 -5.28
C LEU A 205 -4.87 6.33 -6.04
N ARG A 206 -3.92 7.19 -5.67
CA ARG A 206 -3.71 8.50 -6.30
C ARG A 206 -3.34 8.41 -7.78
N ASP A 207 -2.57 7.39 -8.14
CA ASP A 207 -2.07 7.22 -9.51
C ASP A 207 -3.12 6.59 -10.44
N TYR A 208 -3.99 5.74 -9.89
CA TYR A 208 -4.84 4.86 -10.69
C TYR A 208 -6.35 5.17 -10.63
N LEU A 209 -6.82 5.84 -9.58
CA LEU A 209 -8.20 6.33 -9.50
C LEU A 209 -8.39 7.63 -10.27
N GLU A 210 -9.60 7.84 -10.77
CA GLU A 210 -9.96 9.17 -11.26
C GLU A 210 -10.02 10.17 -10.09
N GLU A 211 -9.60 11.41 -10.35
CA GLU A 211 -9.51 12.49 -9.37
C GLU A 211 -10.77 12.62 -8.51
N GLN A 212 -11.96 12.54 -9.12
CA GLN A 212 -13.23 12.59 -8.38
C GLN A 212 -13.36 11.46 -7.34
N LYS A 213 -13.08 10.20 -7.71
CA LYS A 213 -13.20 9.06 -6.79
C LYS A 213 -12.11 9.10 -5.73
N PHE A 214 -10.91 9.55 -6.10
CA PHE A 214 -9.82 9.76 -5.15
C PHE A 214 -10.22 10.81 -4.11
N ASN A 215 -10.74 11.96 -4.53
CA ASN A 215 -11.18 13.03 -3.61
C ASN A 215 -12.34 12.58 -2.72
N GLU A 216 -13.28 11.78 -3.24
CA GLU A 216 -14.35 11.19 -2.42
C GLU A 216 -13.80 10.23 -1.36
N PHE A 217 -12.87 9.35 -1.72
CA PHE A 217 -12.22 8.43 -0.79
C PHE A 217 -11.35 9.17 0.23
N GLU A 218 -10.55 10.15 -0.22
CA GLU A 218 -9.71 10.98 0.64
C GLU A 218 -10.55 11.73 1.68
N TYR A 219 -11.71 12.27 1.29
CA TYR A 219 -12.67 12.86 2.22
C TYR A 219 -13.12 11.87 3.30
N ILE A 220 -13.52 10.65 2.91
CA ILE A 220 -13.98 9.60 3.85
C ILE A 220 -12.87 9.26 4.88
N VAL A 221 -11.62 9.16 4.42
CA VAL A 221 -10.45 8.81 5.24
C VAL A 221 -10.03 9.95 6.16
N LEU A 222 -9.79 11.14 5.60
CA LEU A 222 -9.14 12.26 6.27
C LEU A 222 -10.09 13.09 7.13
N GLU A 223 -11.41 12.90 7.05
CA GLU A 223 -12.35 13.63 7.90
C GLU A 223 -12.01 13.39 9.39
N SER A 224 -11.33 14.37 9.97
CA SER A 224 -10.90 14.39 11.35
C SER A 224 -11.96 15.10 12.18
N SER A 225 -12.54 14.36 13.11
CA SER A 225 -13.36 14.85 14.23
C SER A 225 -14.82 15.26 13.94
N ARG A 226 -15.70 14.42 14.50
CA ARG A 226 -17.04 14.68 15.09
C ARG A 226 -18.17 15.28 14.25
N ASP A 227 -17.94 16.06 13.22
CA ASP A 227 -19.03 16.95 12.76
C ASP A 227 -19.85 16.46 11.56
N ASP A 228 -19.48 15.36 10.88
CA ASP A 228 -20.40 14.79 9.89
C ASP A 228 -20.23 13.29 9.58
N ILE A 229 -20.52 12.44 10.58
CA ILE A 229 -20.60 10.98 10.37
C ILE A 229 -21.61 10.62 9.27
N TRP A 230 -22.64 11.43 9.08
CA TRP A 230 -23.69 11.20 8.09
C TRP A 230 -23.17 11.41 6.69
N THR A 231 -22.37 12.44 6.46
CA THR A 231 -21.66 12.61 5.20
C THR A 231 -20.69 11.47 4.94
N ILE A 232 -19.97 10.96 5.94
CA ILE A 232 -19.15 9.74 5.79
C ILE A 232 -20.01 8.56 5.32
N ILE A 233 -21.12 8.29 6.00
CA ILE A 233 -22.04 7.20 5.65
C ILE A 233 -22.54 7.34 4.21
N PHE A 234 -23.07 8.52 3.85
CA PHE A 234 -23.70 8.74 2.55
C PHE A 234 -22.69 8.79 1.39
N LYS A 235 -21.52 9.41 1.59
CA LYS A 235 -20.44 9.40 0.59
C LYS A 235 -19.88 7.99 0.40
N SER A 236 -19.68 7.24 1.48
CA SER A 236 -19.20 5.85 1.40
C SER A 236 -20.20 4.99 0.63
N ALA A 237 -21.50 5.11 0.93
CA ALA A 237 -22.55 4.41 0.19
C ALA A 237 -22.58 4.78 -1.31
N GLN A 238 -22.41 6.07 -1.64
CA GLN A 238 -22.38 6.54 -3.02
C GLN A 238 -21.16 6.02 -3.80
N LEU A 239 -19.97 6.13 -3.21
CA LEU A 239 -18.73 5.65 -3.81
C LEU A 239 -18.78 4.14 -4.05
N TYR A 240 -19.18 3.39 -3.02
CA TYR A 240 -19.28 1.93 -3.08
C TYR A 240 -20.32 1.46 -4.11
N ARG A 241 -21.49 2.12 -4.18
CA ARG A 241 -22.50 1.86 -5.22
C ARG A 241 -21.97 2.12 -6.62
N THR A 242 -21.27 3.23 -6.83
CA THR A 242 -20.72 3.60 -8.15
C THR A 242 -19.71 2.56 -8.63
N ILE A 243 -18.83 2.12 -7.72
CA ILE A 243 -17.84 1.07 -8.00
C ILE A 243 -18.50 -0.29 -8.22
N GLY A 244 -19.43 -0.69 -7.35
CA GLY A 244 -20.13 -1.96 -7.45
C GLY A 244 -20.95 -2.08 -8.73
N LEU A 245 -21.63 -1.02 -9.17
CA LEU A 245 -22.33 -1.03 -10.45
C LEU A 245 -21.36 -1.25 -11.63
N TYR A 246 -20.20 -0.58 -11.62
CA TYR A 246 -19.18 -0.79 -12.65
C TYR A 246 -18.66 -2.24 -12.67
N ILE A 247 -18.34 -2.81 -11.52
CA ILE A 247 -17.89 -4.21 -11.40
C ILE A 247 -18.99 -5.16 -11.91
N SER A 248 -20.23 -4.94 -11.49
CA SER A 248 -21.38 -5.74 -11.91
C SER A 248 -21.57 -5.74 -13.43
N GLU A 249 -21.39 -4.59 -14.08
CA GLU A 249 -21.48 -4.46 -15.54
C GLU A 249 -20.34 -5.21 -16.24
N LYS A 250 -19.09 -5.01 -15.77
CA LYS A 250 -17.90 -5.62 -16.39
C LYS A 250 -17.84 -7.13 -16.24
N LEU A 251 -18.23 -7.65 -15.08
CA LEU A 251 -18.22 -9.08 -14.78
C LEU A 251 -19.56 -9.78 -15.10
N LYS A 252 -20.59 -9.02 -15.50
CA LYS A 252 -21.97 -9.49 -15.72
C LYS A 252 -22.59 -10.11 -14.45
N TYR A 253 -22.26 -9.56 -13.29
CA TYR A 253 -22.85 -9.94 -12.01
C TYR A 253 -24.12 -9.16 -11.72
N THR A 254 -24.96 -9.70 -10.84
CA THR A 254 -26.16 -9.05 -10.35
C THR A 254 -25.82 -8.11 -9.19
N TYR A 255 -26.06 -6.81 -9.35
CA TYR A 255 -25.96 -5.87 -8.22
C TYR A 255 -27.21 -5.97 -7.33
N PRO A 256 -27.07 -6.07 -5.98
CA PRO A 256 -28.19 -6.21 -5.04
C PRO A 256 -28.95 -4.89 -4.81
N LYS A 257 -29.60 -4.38 -5.86
CA LYS A 257 -30.28 -3.06 -5.86
C LYS A 257 -31.38 -2.94 -4.82
N ARG A 258 -32.08 -4.05 -4.53
CA ARG A 258 -33.22 -4.05 -3.61
C ARG A 258 -32.75 -3.82 -2.17
N GLU A 259 -31.71 -4.52 -1.76
CA GLU A 259 -31.08 -4.44 -0.45
C GLU A 259 -30.48 -3.06 -0.24
N ASP A 260 -29.76 -2.56 -1.25
CA ASP A 260 -29.21 -1.21 -1.29
C ASP A 260 -30.30 -0.15 -1.03
N VAL A 261 -31.37 -0.11 -1.84
CA VAL A 261 -32.46 0.87 -1.67
C VAL A 261 -33.10 0.78 -0.29
N LYS A 262 -33.32 -0.44 0.23
CA LYS A 262 -33.91 -0.63 1.55
C LYS A 262 -33.02 -0.06 2.66
N ILE A 263 -31.73 -0.38 2.65
CA ILE A 263 -30.79 0.12 3.67
C ILE A 263 -30.62 1.63 3.56
N MET A 264 -30.57 2.20 2.35
CA MET A 264 -30.53 3.66 2.19
C MET A 264 -31.75 4.36 2.76
N ASN A 265 -32.94 3.76 2.66
CA ASN A 265 -34.13 4.32 3.28
C ASN A 265 -34.03 4.30 4.82
N ILE A 266 -33.58 3.18 5.40
CA ILE A 266 -33.35 3.06 6.84
C ILE A 266 -32.33 4.10 7.31
N LEU A 267 -31.20 4.26 6.62
CA LEU A 267 -30.18 5.25 6.97
C LEU A 267 -30.73 6.68 6.95
N ARG A 268 -31.58 7.01 5.97
CA ARG A 268 -32.24 8.32 5.88
C ARG A 268 -33.27 8.54 6.99
N GLU A 269 -33.96 7.50 7.42
CA GLU A 269 -34.89 7.57 8.56
C GLU A 269 -34.12 7.85 9.85
N ILE A 270 -33.05 7.08 10.13
CA ILE A 270 -32.20 7.30 11.31
C ILE A 270 -31.58 8.71 11.28
N TYR A 271 -31.13 9.18 10.12
CA TYR A 271 -30.59 10.53 9.96
C TYR A 271 -31.60 11.62 10.34
N LYS A 272 -32.86 11.49 9.87
CA LYS A 272 -33.92 12.46 10.18
C LYS A 272 -34.30 12.46 11.65
N GLU A 273 -34.20 11.33 12.35
CA GLU A 273 -34.50 11.23 13.77
C GLU A 273 -33.44 11.89 14.67
N GLU A 274 -32.22 12.08 14.16
CA GLU A 274 -31.10 12.73 14.87
C GLU A 274 -31.01 14.26 14.62
N GLN A 275 -31.81 14.79 13.68
CA GLN A 275 -31.95 16.24 13.41
C GLN A 275 -33.01 16.86 14.32
#